data_AF-A0A2A5M3Z8-F1
#
_entry.id   AF-A0A2A5M3Z8-F1
#
_cell.length_a   1.000
_cell.length_b   1.000
_cell.length_c   1.000
_cell.angle_alpha   90.00
_cell.angle_beta   90.00
_cell.angle_gamma   90.00
#
_symmetry.space_group_name_H-M   'P 1'
#
loop_
_entity.id
_entity.type
_entity.pdbx_description
1 polymer ?
#
loop_
_entity_poly.entity_id
_entity_poly.type
_entity_poly.pdbx_seq_one_letter_code
_entity_poly.pdbx_strand_id
1 'polypeptide(L)'
;EHRAGLVPFGILNPKKTIDNNESVFLFDITIPYALSILGNRDPNSFVPGIEDLIYGNESKGIEPMQNRIDRGKIAIQALKDYKLAKENNDTIAMANHKSILETHFKDFGYGYLEKPSDTIPPVALTFYSFHIMVALGSFFFLLFIVTLYLTMANDIEKFRKVLWVCLLSIPLGYIAAEAGWIVAEVGRQPWAIQDLLPVHIAATQLGKVNVQISFWIFAVLFTALLIAEVKIILTQIKKGFDAHAEHTPLMGKGEK
;
A
#
# COMPACT_ATOMS: atom_id res chain seq x y z
N GLU A 1 18.51 -4.69 12.50
CA GLU A 1 19.92 -4.77 12.04
C GLU A 1 20.65 -3.44 12.20
N HIS A 2 21.95 -3.42 12.54
CA HIS A 2 22.75 -2.18 12.67
C HIS A 2 23.11 -1.52 11.33
N ARG A 3 22.81 -2.16 10.20
CA ARG A 3 23.09 -1.67 8.84
C ARG A 3 21.94 -2.06 7.92
N ALA A 4 20.75 -1.53 8.18
CA ALA A 4 19.58 -1.78 7.35
C ALA A 4 19.84 -1.24 5.93
N GLY A 5 20.20 -2.16 5.02
CA GLY A 5 20.39 -1.87 3.62
C GLY A 5 19.04 -1.72 2.92
N LEU A 6 18.91 -0.75 2.02
CA LEU A 6 17.81 -0.78 1.06
C LEU A 6 18.18 -1.76 -0.04
N VAL A 7 17.33 -2.73 -0.31
CA VAL A 7 17.46 -3.60 -1.48
C VAL A 7 16.75 -2.89 -2.63
N PRO A 8 17.43 -2.36 -3.66
CA PRO A 8 16.80 -1.87 -4.89
C PRO A 8 16.40 -2.97 -5.87
N PHE A 9 16.99 -4.16 -5.77
CA PHE A 9 16.60 -5.32 -6.56
C PHE A 9 16.87 -6.59 -5.77
N GLY A 10 15.84 -7.41 -5.58
CA GLY A 10 15.96 -8.70 -4.92
C GLY A 10 14.85 -9.65 -5.32
N ILE A 11 15.15 -10.95 -5.30
CA ILE A 11 14.17 -12.01 -5.45
C ILE A 11 14.00 -12.66 -4.07
N LEU A 12 12.79 -12.55 -3.53
CA LEU A 12 12.47 -13.15 -2.23
C LEU A 12 12.47 -14.68 -2.33
N ASN A 13 13.01 -15.32 -1.30
CA ASN A 13 12.96 -16.77 -1.18
C ASN A 13 11.55 -17.22 -0.74
N PRO A 14 10.78 -17.94 -1.58
CA PRO A 14 9.43 -18.38 -1.22
C PRO A 14 9.41 -19.44 -0.10
N LYS A 15 10.55 -20.03 0.25
CA LYS A 15 10.70 -21.03 1.32
C LYS A 15 11.03 -20.42 2.68
N LYS A 16 11.37 -19.13 2.73
CA LYS A 16 11.65 -18.43 3.99
C LYS A 16 10.36 -18.28 4.79
N THR A 17 10.35 -18.86 5.98
CA THR A 17 9.39 -18.58 7.05
C THR A 17 10.11 -17.95 8.23
N ILE A 18 9.36 -17.35 9.15
CA ILE A 18 9.90 -16.62 10.33
C ILE A 18 10.77 -17.54 11.19
N ASP A 19 10.35 -18.80 11.36
CA ASP A 19 11.06 -19.78 12.20
C ASP A 19 12.21 -20.51 11.48
N ASN A 20 12.39 -20.28 10.17
CA ASN A 20 13.40 -20.98 9.38
C ASN A 20 14.66 -20.12 9.20
N ASN A 21 15.85 -20.67 9.43
CA ASN A 21 17.13 -19.96 9.30
C ASN A 21 17.62 -19.83 7.83
N GLU A 22 16.70 -19.77 6.88
CA GLU A 22 17.01 -19.54 5.47
C GLU A 22 17.28 -18.06 5.18
N SER A 23 17.98 -17.79 4.08
CA SER A 23 18.17 -16.42 3.60
C SER A 23 16.84 -15.83 3.13
N VAL A 24 16.63 -14.55 3.42
CA VAL A 24 15.43 -13.80 3.02
C VAL A 24 15.35 -13.66 1.49
N PHE A 25 16.52 -13.52 0.85
CA PHE A 25 16.65 -13.36 -0.59
C PHE A 25 17.36 -14.58 -1.21
N LEU A 26 16.93 -14.96 -2.41
CA LEU A 26 17.67 -15.85 -3.30
C LEU A 26 18.80 -15.09 -4.01
N PHE A 27 18.56 -13.81 -4.27
CA PHE A 27 19.50 -12.86 -4.85
C PHE A 27 19.10 -11.46 -4.41
N ASP A 28 20.06 -10.66 -3.94
CA ASP A 28 19.85 -9.27 -3.55
C ASP A 28 21.05 -8.39 -3.90
N ILE A 29 20.77 -7.16 -4.29
CA ILE A 29 21.73 -6.06 -4.34
C ILE A 29 21.31 -5.10 -3.25
N THR A 30 22.17 -4.86 -2.24
CA THR A 30 21.89 -3.96 -1.12
C THR A 30 22.71 -2.69 -1.20
N ILE A 31 22.04 -1.55 -0.97
CA ILE A 31 22.70 -0.26 -0.74
C ILE A 31 22.72 -0.04 0.78
N PRO A 32 23.88 -0.12 1.44
CA PRO A 32 23.95 0.02 2.89
C PRO A 32 23.54 1.44 3.32
N TYR A 33 22.98 1.55 4.53
CA TYR A 33 22.58 2.82 5.18
C TYR A 33 21.44 3.61 4.53
N ALA A 34 21.05 3.31 3.30
CA ALA A 34 20.01 4.03 2.58
C ALA A 34 18.69 4.10 3.36
N LEU A 35 18.26 2.98 3.94
CA LEU A 35 17.00 2.93 4.71
C LEU A 35 17.09 3.72 6.03
N SER A 36 18.24 3.66 6.70
CA SER A 36 18.50 4.41 7.94
C SER A 36 18.50 5.93 7.71
N ILE A 37 19.14 6.38 6.64
CA ILE A 37 19.21 7.80 6.26
C ILE A 37 17.83 8.31 5.83
N LEU A 38 17.11 7.56 5.00
CA LEU A 38 15.80 7.97 4.51
C LEU A 38 14.73 7.98 5.63
N GLY A 39 14.77 6.99 6.51
CA GLY A 39 13.78 6.85 7.59
C GLY A 39 14.01 7.82 8.74
N ASN A 40 15.21 7.81 9.33
CA ASN A 40 15.49 8.51 10.58
C ASN A 40 16.47 9.69 10.42
N ARG A 41 16.94 9.98 9.19
CA ARG A 41 17.94 11.02 8.89
C ARG A 41 19.27 10.85 9.64
N ASP A 42 19.52 9.65 10.19
CA ASP A 42 20.74 9.28 10.87
C ASP A 42 21.25 7.95 10.28
N PRO A 43 22.48 7.89 9.76
CA PRO A 43 23.05 6.65 9.21
C PRO A 43 23.23 5.53 10.24
N ASN A 44 23.28 5.83 11.55
CA ASN A 44 23.45 4.82 12.60
C ASN A 44 22.15 4.42 13.30
N SER A 45 21.01 4.92 12.82
CA SER A 45 19.72 4.60 13.42
C SER A 45 19.39 3.11 13.29
N PHE A 46 18.84 2.54 14.36
CA PHE A 46 18.38 1.16 14.33
C PHE A 46 17.03 1.07 13.61
N VAL A 47 16.94 0.19 12.62
CA VAL A 47 15.68 -0.15 11.98
C VAL A 47 15.29 -1.56 12.44
N PRO A 48 14.12 -1.73 13.08
CA PRO A 48 13.65 -3.02 13.54
C PRO A 48 13.29 -3.92 12.35
N GLY A 49 13.76 -5.16 12.38
CA GLY A 49 13.32 -6.20 11.46
C GLY A 49 11.97 -6.80 11.88
N ILE A 50 11.41 -7.67 11.04
CA ILE A 50 10.15 -8.38 11.34
C ILE A 50 10.33 -9.27 12.59
N GLU A 51 11.46 -9.95 12.72
CA GLU A 51 11.77 -10.81 13.88
C GLU A 51 11.90 -9.98 15.17
N ASP A 52 12.56 -8.81 15.11
CA ASP A 52 12.68 -7.88 16.26
C ASP A 52 11.30 -7.40 16.74
N LEU A 53 10.35 -7.20 15.82
CA LEU A 53 8.99 -6.74 16.14
C LEU A 53 8.12 -7.86 16.75
N ILE A 54 8.35 -9.10 16.36
CA ILE A 54 7.59 -10.26 16.87
C ILE A 54 8.11 -10.71 18.22
N TYR A 55 9.40 -11.03 18.29
CA TYR A 55 10.01 -11.60 19.48
C TYR A 55 10.43 -10.52 20.50
N GLY A 56 10.45 -9.25 20.08
CA GLY A 56 10.90 -8.14 20.90
C GLY A 56 12.42 -7.97 20.87
N ASN A 57 12.87 -6.79 21.27
CA ASN A 57 14.28 -6.46 21.41
C ASN A 57 14.46 -5.55 22.63
N GLU A 58 14.80 -6.15 23.78
CA GLU A 58 14.98 -5.45 25.05
C GLU A 58 16.07 -4.38 24.98
N SER A 59 17.13 -4.61 24.20
CA SER A 59 18.24 -3.66 24.04
C SER A 59 17.83 -2.35 23.34
N LYS A 60 16.69 -2.35 22.66
CA LYS A 60 16.12 -1.21 21.93
C LYS A 60 14.74 -0.79 22.45
N GLY A 61 14.30 -1.36 23.58
CA GLY A 61 12.99 -1.05 24.18
C GLY A 61 11.79 -1.52 23.37
N ILE A 62 11.97 -2.53 22.51
CA ILE A 62 10.89 -3.11 21.71
C ILE A 62 10.30 -4.28 22.49
N GLU A 63 9.07 -4.13 22.96
CA GLU A 63 8.37 -5.21 23.66
C GLU A 63 7.92 -6.32 22.70
N PRO A 64 7.92 -7.59 23.12
CA PRO A 64 7.42 -8.69 22.31
C PRO A 64 5.95 -8.49 21.91
N MET A 65 5.61 -8.90 20.69
CA MET A 65 4.25 -8.74 20.16
C MET A 65 3.21 -9.51 21.00
N GLN A 66 3.61 -10.64 21.58
CA GLN A 66 2.77 -11.45 22.46
C GLN A 66 2.24 -10.65 23.66
N ASN A 67 3.07 -9.81 24.28
CA ASN A 67 2.66 -9.01 25.44
C ASN A 67 1.58 -7.98 25.09
N ARG A 68 1.58 -7.47 23.86
CA ARG A 68 0.54 -6.54 23.40
C ARG A 68 -0.75 -7.29 23.08
N ILE A 69 -0.68 -8.49 22.52
CA ILE A 69 -1.85 -9.37 22.30
C ILE A 69 -2.50 -9.71 23.65
N ASP A 70 -1.71 -10.06 24.66
CA ASP A 70 -2.23 -10.40 25.99
C ASP A 70 -2.89 -9.19 26.68
N ARG A 71 -2.28 -7.99 26.60
CA ARG A 71 -2.90 -6.73 27.05
C ARG A 71 -4.19 -6.43 26.30
N GLY A 72 -4.22 -6.66 24.98
CA GLY A 72 -5.42 -6.50 24.17
C GLY A 72 -6.56 -7.44 24.60
N LYS A 73 -6.26 -8.70 24.93
CA LYS A 73 -7.24 -9.66 25.45
C LYS A 73 -7.84 -9.20 26.78
N ILE A 74 -7.01 -8.67 27.68
CA ILE A 74 -7.47 -8.06 28.93
C ILE A 74 -8.42 -6.89 28.65
N ALA A 75 -8.10 -6.03 27.68
CA ALA A 75 -8.96 -4.90 27.31
C ALA A 75 -10.32 -5.35 26.75
N ILE A 76 -10.34 -6.37 25.89
CA ILE A 76 -11.58 -6.94 25.35
C ILE A 76 -12.43 -7.57 26.45
N GLN A 77 -11.80 -8.29 27.38
CA GLN A 77 -12.49 -8.88 28.52
C GLN A 77 -13.05 -7.81 29.45
N ALA A 78 -12.27 -6.77 29.76
CA ALA A 78 -12.74 -5.63 30.54
C ALA A 78 -13.94 -4.93 29.88
N LEU A 79 -13.97 -4.81 28.55
CA LEU A 79 -15.13 -4.28 27.83
C LEU A 79 -16.37 -5.17 27.96
N LYS A 80 -16.20 -6.50 27.91
CA LYS A 80 -17.30 -7.46 28.09
C LYS A 80 -17.85 -7.38 29.52
N ASP A 81 -16.97 -7.37 30.51
CA ASP A 81 -17.34 -7.31 31.92
C ASP A 81 -17.98 -5.96 32.28
N TYR A 82 -17.50 -4.86 31.68
CA TYR A 82 -18.14 -3.54 31.77
C TYR A 82 -19.59 -3.57 31.24
N LYS A 83 -19.84 -4.23 30.11
CA LYS A 83 -21.19 -4.36 29.55
C LYS A 83 -22.11 -5.16 30.47
N LEU A 84 -21.62 -6.28 31.03
CA LEU A 84 -22.37 -7.09 31.99
C LEU A 84 -22.67 -6.32 33.29
N ALA A 85 -21.70 -5.57 33.83
CA ALA A 85 -21.90 -4.73 34.99
C ALA A 85 -22.94 -3.62 34.73
N LYS A 86 -22.94 -3.05 33.51
CA LYS A 86 -23.93 -2.06 33.08
C LYS A 86 -25.34 -2.65 33.00
N GLU A 87 -25.49 -3.88 32.51
CA GLU A 87 -26.78 -4.59 32.49
C GLU A 87 -27.29 -4.89 33.90
N ASN A 88 -26.38 -5.20 34.82
CA ASN A 88 -26.70 -5.47 36.23
C ASN A 88 -26.82 -4.22 37.12
N ASN A 89 -26.63 -3.01 36.56
CA ASN A 89 -26.61 -1.72 37.28
C ASN A 89 -25.55 -1.63 38.41
N ASP A 90 -24.46 -2.40 38.33
CA ASP A 90 -23.36 -2.33 39.31
C ASP A 90 -22.38 -1.21 38.94
N THR A 91 -22.51 -0.08 39.63
CA THR A 91 -21.69 1.12 39.39
C THR A 91 -20.23 0.98 39.80
N ILE A 92 -19.91 0.10 40.76
CA ILE A 92 -18.56 -0.07 41.27
C ILE A 92 -17.75 -0.98 40.33
N ALA A 93 -18.34 -2.11 39.95
CA ALA A 93 -17.73 -3.00 38.96
C ALA A 93 -17.52 -2.27 37.62
N MET A 94 -18.49 -1.45 37.21
CA MET A 94 -18.39 -0.63 36.00
C MET A 94 -17.18 0.33 36.04
N ALA A 95 -16.95 1.03 37.15
CA ALA A 95 -15.81 1.94 37.29
C ALA A 95 -14.47 1.20 37.22
N ASN A 96 -14.36 0.04 37.88
CA ASN A 96 -13.15 -0.78 37.87
C ASN A 96 -12.82 -1.29 36.46
N HIS A 97 -13.79 -1.89 35.77
CA HIS A 97 -13.58 -2.38 34.41
C HIS A 97 -13.30 -1.26 33.41
N LYS A 98 -13.87 -0.07 33.61
CA LYS A 98 -13.56 1.12 32.81
C LYS A 98 -12.10 1.54 32.97
N SER A 99 -11.57 1.58 34.19
CA SER A 99 -10.17 1.93 34.44
C SER A 99 -9.21 0.93 33.79
N ILE A 100 -9.52 -0.37 33.86
CA ILE A 100 -8.73 -1.43 33.22
C ILE A 100 -8.77 -1.27 31.69
N LEU A 101 -9.95 -0.99 31.14
CA LEU A 101 -10.12 -0.74 29.71
C LEU A 101 -9.30 0.46 29.24
N GLU A 102 -9.37 1.60 29.95
CA GLU A 102 -8.62 2.80 29.60
C GLU A 102 -7.10 2.58 29.65
N THR A 103 -6.63 1.79 30.62
CA THR A 103 -5.20 1.45 30.76
C THR A 103 -4.67 0.64 29.58
N HIS A 104 -5.45 -0.31 29.08
CA HIS A 104 -5.03 -1.22 28.01
C HIS A 104 -5.58 -0.88 26.62
N PHE A 105 -6.31 0.24 26.49
CA PHE A 105 -7.02 0.60 25.27
C PHE A 105 -6.10 0.72 24.05
N LYS A 106 -4.84 1.13 24.26
CA LYS A 106 -3.84 1.27 23.18
C LYS A 106 -3.61 -0.03 22.40
N ASP A 107 -3.69 -1.19 23.06
CA ASP A 107 -3.47 -2.49 22.43
C ASP A 107 -4.79 -3.25 22.17
N PHE A 108 -5.95 -2.56 22.26
CA PHE A 108 -7.26 -3.18 22.15
C PHE A 108 -7.43 -4.04 20.88
N GLY A 109 -7.03 -3.53 19.72
CA GLY A 109 -7.17 -4.24 18.45
C GLY A 109 -6.32 -5.51 18.35
N TYR A 110 -5.21 -5.57 19.09
CA TYR A 110 -4.32 -6.73 19.12
C TYR A 110 -4.92 -7.92 19.84
N GLY A 111 -5.91 -7.70 20.73
CA GLY A 111 -6.58 -8.78 21.45
C GLY A 111 -7.40 -9.74 20.57
N TYR A 112 -7.73 -9.31 19.35
CA TYR A 112 -8.42 -10.12 18.35
C TYR A 112 -7.47 -11.04 17.55
N LEU A 113 -6.16 -10.87 17.69
CA LEU A 113 -5.17 -11.70 17.00
C LEU A 113 -4.85 -12.94 17.82
N GLU A 114 -4.75 -14.09 17.16
CA GLU A 114 -4.44 -15.36 17.82
C GLU A 114 -2.93 -15.57 17.95
N LYS A 115 -2.17 -15.24 16.91
CA LYS A 115 -0.73 -15.43 16.85
C LYS A 115 0.02 -14.14 16.53
N PRO A 116 1.22 -13.93 17.09
CA PRO A 116 2.10 -12.84 16.69
C PRO A 116 2.39 -12.77 15.20
N SER A 117 2.47 -13.92 14.51
CA SER A 117 2.70 -14.00 13.07
C SER A 117 1.60 -13.36 12.22
N ASP A 118 0.36 -13.30 12.75
CA ASP A 118 -0.80 -12.78 12.02
C ASP A 118 -0.77 -11.24 11.89
N THR A 119 0.15 -10.59 12.62
CA THR A 119 0.40 -9.14 12.51
C THR A 119 1.16 -8.76 11.25
N ILE A 120 1.78 -9.73 10.56
CA ILE A 120 2.66 -9.44 9.43
C ILE A 120 1.84 -9.32 8.14
N PRO A 121 1.94 -8.20 7.41
CA PRO A 121 1.34 -8.10 6.09
C PRO A 121 2.04 -9.05 5.09
N PRO A 122 1.39 -9.38 3.96
CA PRO A 122 2.02 -10.14 2.89
C PRO A 122 3.32 -9.47 2.36
N VAL A 123 4.47 -9.93 2.85
CA VAL A 123 5.78 -9.31 2.59
C VAL A 123 6.16 -9.38 1.11
N ALA A 124 5.86 -10.51 0.45
CA ALA A 124 6.21 -10.67 -0.96
C ALA A 124 5.50 -9.66 -1.87
N LEU A 125 4.18 -9.53 -1.70
CA LEU A 125 3.38 -8.63 -2.51
C LEU A 125 3.76 -7.15 -2.28
N THR A 126 3.94 -6.77 -1.01
CA THR A 126 4.34 -5.40 -0.65
C THR A 126 5.73 -5.07 -1.16
N PHE A 127 6.69 -6.01 -1.06
CA PHE A 127 8.04 -5.84 -1.58
C PHE A 127 8.05 -5.60 -3.08
N TYR A 128 7.45 -6.49 -3.90
CA TYR A 128 7.48 -6.34 -5.35
C TYR A 128 6.74 -5.08 -5.83
N SER A 129 5.58 -4.77 -5.24
CA SER A 129 4.83 -3.56 -5.58
C SER A 129 5.60 -2.28 -5.25
N PHE A 130 6.30 -2.24 -4.12
CA PHE A 130 7.17 -1.11 -3.75
C PHE A 130 8.28 -0.90 -4.80
N HIS A 131 8.92 -1.97 -5.24
CA HIS A 131 9.99 -1.91 -6.24
C HIS A 131 9.47 -1.42 -7.59
N ILE A 132 8.34 -1.93 -8.06
CA ILE A 132 7.71 -1.49 -9.31
C ILE A 132 7.37 -0.01 -9.22
N MET A 133 6.79 0.44 -8.11
CA MET A 133 6.44 1.83 -7.87
C MET A 133 7.68 2.75 -7.94
N VAL A 134 8.74 2.40 -7.20
CA VAL A 134 9.97 3.22 -7.15
C VAL A 134 10.71 3.20 -8.49
N ALA A 135 10.76 2.06 -9.18
CA ALA A 135 11.38 1.93 -10.49
C ALA A 135 10.66 2.79 -11.54
N LEU A 136 9.33 2.71 -11.60
CA LEU A 136 8.52 3.53 -12.51
C LEU A 136 8.57 5.01 -12.15
N GLY A 137 8.52 5.37 -10.87
CA GLY A 137 8.66 6.76 -10.42
C GLY A 137 10.00 7.38 -10.82
N SER A 138 11.10 6.63 -10.62
CA SER A 138 12.44 7.05 -11.04
C SER A 138 12.55 7.16 -12.56
N PHE A 139 11.93 6.22 -13.29
CA PHE A 139 11.85 6.26 -14.75
C PHE A 139 11.09 7.50 -15.25
N PHE A 140 9.94 7.84 -14.67
CA PHE A 140 9.19 9.03 -15.06
C PHE A 140 9.95 10.31 -14.75
N PHE A 141 10.66 10.37 -13.63
CA PHE A 141 11.49 11.51 -13.29
C PHE A 141 12.61 11.74 -14.33
N LEU A 142 13.32 10.67 -14.73
CA LEU A 142 14.34 10.75 -15.78
C LEU A 142 13.73 11.11 -17.14
N LEU A 143 12.61 10.49 -17.50
CA LEU A 143 11.91 10.77 -18.76
C LEU A 143 11.47 12.24 -18.82
N PHE A 144 11.00 12.80 -17.71
CA PHE A 144 10.62 14.19 -17.59
C PHE A 144 11.82 15.12 -17.82
N ILE A 145 12.95 14.86 -17.17
CA ILE A 145 14.19 15.66 -17.36
C ILE A 145 14.65 15.62 -18.82
N VAL A 146 14.69 14.44 -19.43
CA VAL A 146 15.13 14.28 -20.83
C VAL A 146 14.17 15.01 -21.78
N THR A 147 12.86 14.86 -21.57
CA THR A 147 11.84 15.51 -22.40
C THR A 147 11.90 17.03 -22.26
N LEU A 148 12.05 17.54 -21.03
CA LEU A 148 12.20 18.97 -20.77
C LEU A 148 13.44 19.54 -21.46
N TYR A 149 14.59 18.87 -21.32
CA TYR A 149 15.83 19.28 -21.97
C TYR A 149 15.70 19.34 -23.51
N LEU A 150 15.13 18.30 -24.12
CA LEU A 150 14.93 18.25 -25.58
C LEU A 150 13.91 19.28 -26.07
N THR A 151 12.92 19.61 -25.25
CA THR A 151 11.93 20.65 -25.54
C THR A 151 12.58 22.03 -25.50
N MET A 152 13.43 22.30 -24.50
CA MET A 152 14.20 23.55 -24.41
C MET A 152 15.20 23.71 -25.56
N ALA A 153 15.78 22.61 -26.05
CA ALA A 153 16.65 22.59 -27.22
C ALA A 153 15.91 22.68 -28.57
N ASN A 154 14.57 22.70 -28.55
CA ASN A 154 13.69 22.75 -29.72
C ASN A 154 13.92 21.62 -30.74
N ASP A 155 14.39 20.47 -30.27
CA ASP A 155 14.82 19.32 -31.09
C ASP A 155 13.97 18.06 -30.84
N ILE A 156 12.96 18.13 -29.99
CA ILE A 156 12.16 16.97 -29.56
C ILE A 156 11.53 16.20 -30.73
N GLU A 157 11.12 16.89 -31.79
CA GLU A 157 10.51 16.29 -32.98
C GLU A 157 11.47 15.36 -33.74
N LYS A 158 12.78 15.61 -33.65
CA LYS A 158 13.81 14.78 -34.31
C LYS A 158 13.98 13.43 -33.60
N PHE A 159 13.65 13.34 -32.31
CA PHE A 159 13.85 12.14 -31.51
C PHE A 159 12.56 11.31 -31.38
N ARG A 160 12.12 10.72 -32.50
CA ARG A 160 10.91 9.88 -32.58
C ARG A 160 10.86 8.75 -31.55
N LYS A 161 12.01 8.22 -31.14
CA LYS A 161 12.11 7.18 -30.09
C LYS A 161 11.62 7.69 -28.72
N VAL A 162 11.98 8.92 -28.35
CA VAL A 162 11.57 9.53 -27.08
C VAL A 162 10.05 9.75 -27.06
N LEU A 163 9.48 10.22 -28.17
CA LEU A 163 8.03 10.38 -28.32
C LEU A 163 7.27 9.04 -28.16
N TRP A 164 7.80 7.94 -28.70
CA TRP A 164 7.24 6.61 -28.49
C TRP A 164 7.31 6.16 -27.03
N VAL A 165 8.41 6.45 -26.33
CA VAL A 165 8.55 6.14 -24.90
C VAL A 165 7.53 6.94 -24.08
N CYS A 166 7.29 8.21 -24.40
CA CYS A 166 6.24 9.01 -23.77
C CYS A 166 4.86 8.40 -23.98
N LEU A 167 4.55 7.90 -25.18
CA LEU A 167 3.27 7.23 -25.46
C LEU A 167 3.12 5.94 -24.62
N LEU A 168 4.16 5.11 -24.55
CA LEU A 168 4.16 3.88 -23.75
C LEU A 168 4.13 4.15 -22.24
N SER A 169 4.47 5.36 -21.81
CA SER A 169 4.45 5.77 -20.40
C SER A 169 3.03 5.98 -19.86
N ILE A 170 2.04 6.19 -20.72
CA ILE A 170 0.63 6.36 -20.31
C ILE A 170 0.12 5.17 -19.48
N PRO A 171 0.12 3.91 -20.00
CA PRO A 171 -0.32 2.76 -19.21
C PRO A 171 0.60 2.47 -18.01
N LEU A 172 1.90 2.75 -18.12
CA LEU A 172 2.84 2.59 -17.01
C LEU A 172 2.49 3.50 -15.83
N GLY A 173 1.95 4.70 -16.08
CA GLY A 173 1.52 5.62 -15.03
C GLY A 173 0.41 5.02 -14.15
N TYR A 174 -0.57 4.35 -14.77
CA TYR A 174 -1.61 3.63 -14.06
C TYR A 174 -1.05 2.46 -13.23
N ILE A 175 -0.12 1.68 -13.81
CA ILE A 175 0.52 0.57 -13.09
C ILE A 175 1.29 1.08 -11.86
N ALA A 176 2.00 2.20 -11.98
CA ALA A 176 2.71 2.80 -10.85
C ALA A 176 1.74 3.26 -9.75
N ALA A 177 0.61 3.85 -10.12
CA ALA A 177 -0.42 4.27 -9.18
C ALA A 177 -1.04 3.09 -8.43
N GLU A 178 -1.44 2.03 -9.15
CA GLU A 178 -1.98 0.81 -8.55
C GLU A 178 -0.95 0.11 -7.64
N ALA A 179 0.33 0.05 -8.06
CA ALA A 179 1.39 -0.49 -7.23
C ALA A 179 1.55 0.29 -5.91
N GLY A 180 1.45 1.62 -5.95
CA GLY A 180 1.46 2.47 -4.75
C GLY A 180 0.29 2.20 -3.81
N TRP A 181 -0.92 2.03 -4.37
CA TRP A 181 -2.11 1.64 -3.60
C TRP A 181 -1.95 0.26 -2.96
N ILE A 182 -1.41 -0.72 -3.69
CA ILE A 182 -1.13 -2.06 -3.15
C ILE A 182 -0.15 -1.96 -1.97
N VAL A 183 0.91 -1.16 -2.08
CA VAL A 183 1.86 -0.97 -0.97
C VAL A 183 1.18 -0.37 0.26
N ALA A 184 0.34 0.64 0.08
CA ALA A 184 -0.34 1.31 1.18
C ALA A 184 -1.41 0.42 1.84
N GLU A 185 -2.26 -0.25 1.06
CA GLU A 185 -3.38 -1.04 1.58
C GLU A 185 -2.95 -2.42 2.05
N VAL A 186 -2.10 -3.12 1.28
CA VAL A 186 -1.61 -4.44 1.69
C VAL A 186 -0.59 -4.30 2.81
N GLY A 187 0.22 -3.23 2.82
CA GLY A 187 1.17 -2.96 3.89
C GLY A 187 0.52 -2.70 5.25
N ARG A 188 -0.75 -2.33 5.26
CA ARG A 188 -1.54 -2.09 6.47
C ARG A 188 -2.31 -3.32 6.96
N GLN A 189 -2.35 -4.40 6.18
CA GLN A 189 -2.91 -5.67 6.65
C GLN A 189 -2.15 -6.13 7.91
N PRO A 190 -2.83 -6.65 8.95
CA PRO A 190 -4.22 -7.10 9.01
C PRO A 190 -5.24 -6.03 9.47
N TRP A 191 -4.88 -4.74 9.48
CA TRP A 191 -5.68 -3.68 10.10
C TRP A 191 -6.66 -3.03 9.12
N ALA A 192 -7.94 -2.95 9.49
CA ALA A 192 -8.93 -2.10 8.85
C ALA A 192 -8.92 -0.67 9.42
N ILE A 193 -8.67 -0.55 10.72
CA ILE A 193 -8.25 0.69 11.39
C ILE A 193 -7.01 0.34 12.20
N GLN A 194 -5.92 1.09 12.00
CA GLN A 194 -4.62 0.81 12.59
C GLN A 194 -4.74 0.62 14.12
N ASP A 195 -4.16 -0.48 14.63
CA ASP A 195 -4.09 -0.85 16.05
C ASP A 195 -5.43 -1.07 16.78
N LEU A 196 -6.57 -0.86 16.10
CA LEU A 196 -7.89 -0.85 16.72
C LEU A 196 -8.81 -1.94 16.18
N LEU A 197 -8.95 -2.03 14.86
CA LEU A 197 -9.94 -2.92 14.24
C LEU A 197 -9.27 -3.76 13.14
N PRO A 198 -9.08 -5.07 13.36
CA PRO A 198 -8.61 -5.98 12.32
C PRO A 198 -9.66 -6.23 11.23
N VAL A 199 -9.19 -6.51 10.01
CA VAL A 199 -10.04 -6.76 8.83
C VAL A 199 -10.98 -7.95 9.04
N HIS A 200 -10.53 -9.01 9.70
CA HIS A 200 -11.33 -10.22 9.93
C HIS A 200 -12.54 -9.98 10.86
N ILE A 201 -12.45 -8.99 11.75
CA ILE A 201 -13.57 -8.58 12.62
C ILE A 201 -14.46 -7.54 11.94
N ALA A 202 -13.87 -6.68 11.11
CA ALA A 202 -14.61 -5.64 10.38
C ALA A 202 -15.55 -6.20 9.30
N ALA A 203 -15.28 -7.41 8.81
CA ALA A 203 -16.06 -8.02 7.74
C ALA A 203 -17.43 -8.54 8.23
N THR A 204 -18.48 -8.20 7.49
CA THR A 204 -19.83 -8.74 7.74
C THR A 204 -19.89 -10.24 7.44
N GLN A 205 -20.55 -11.00 8.31
CA GLN A 205 -20.78 -12.43 8.11
C GLN A 205 -21.86 -12.68 7.05
N LEU A 206 -21.46 -12.63 5.77
CA LEU A 206 -22.30 -12.97 4.63
C LEU A 206 -21.98 -14.38 4.11
N GLY A 207 -22.98 -15.03 3.52
CA GLY A 207 -22.78 -16.29 2.83
C GLY A 207 -21.77 -16.13 1.68
N LYS A 208 -20.77 -17.00 1.62
CA LYS A 208 -19.68 -16.97 0.60
C LYS A 208 -20.21 -16.83 -0.83
N VAL A 209 -21.32 -17.52 -1.13
CA VAL A 209 -21.98 -17.51 -2.45
C VAL A 209 -22.48 -16.11 -2.82
N ASN A 210 -23.09 -15.38 -1.87
CA ASN A 210 -23.62 -14.05 -2.14
C ASN A 210 -22.50 -13.06 -2.49
N VAL A 211 -21.37 -13.14 -1.79
CA VAL A 211 -20.19 -12.30 -2.04
C VAL A 211 -19.57 -12.60 -3.40
N GLN A 212 -19.49 -13.88 -3.78
CA GLN A 212 -18.95 -14.27 -5.09
C GLN A 212 -19.85 -13.80 -6.24
N ILE A 213 -21.17 -13.95 -6.10
CA ILE A 213 -22.12 -13.49 -7.13
C ILE A 213 -22.03 -11.98 -7.30
N SER A 214 -22.07 -11.20 -6.22
CA SER A 214 -21.97 -9.74 -6.32
C SER A 214 -20.64 -9.30 -6.91
N PHE A 215 -19.53 -9.92 -6.51
CA PHE A 215 -18.21 -9.67 -7.09
C PHE A 215 -18.21 -9.84 -8.61
N TRP A 216 -18.71 -10.97 -9.12
CA TRP A 216 -18.73 -11.22 -10.57
C TRP A 216 -19.66 -10.28 -11.33
N ILE A 217 -20.80 -9.90 -10.75
CA ILE A 217 -21.69 -8.90 -11.35
C ILE A 217 -20.95 -7.57 -11.51
N PHE A 218 -20.31 -7.06 -10.44
CA PHE A 218 -19.54 -5.81 -10.51
C PHE A 218 -18.33 -5.92 -11.43
N ALA A 219 -17.62 -7.06 -11.43
CA ALA A 219 -16.46 -7.30 -12.29
C ALA A 219 -16.86 -7.23 -13.77
N VAL A 220 -17.95 -7.90 -14.17
CA VAL A 220 -18.46 -7.86 -15.56
C VAL A 220 -18.90 -6.44 -15.93
N LEU A 221 -19.64 -5.77 -15.04
CA LEU A 221 -20.12 -4.41 -15.27
C LEU A 221 -18.98 -3.42 -15.48
N PHE A 222 -18.00 -3.39 -14.58
CA PHE A 222 -16.86 -2.49 -14.67
C PHE A 222 -15.93 -2.82 -15.84
N THR A 223 -15.78 -4.10 -16.19
CA THR A 223 -15.03 -4.50 -17.40
C THR A 223 -15.71 -3.99 -18.67
N ALA A 224 -17.04 -4.11 -18.76
CA ALA A 224 -17.79 -3.59 -19.90
C ALA A 224 -17.67 -2.07 -20.03
N LEU A 225 -17.74 -1.36 -18.89
CA LEU A 225 -17.57 0.10 -18.84
C LEU A 225 -16.15 0.52 -19.28
N LEU A 226 -15.12 -0.17 -18.79
CA LEU A 226 -13.73 0.07 -19.17
C LEU A 226 -13.51 -0.11 -20.68
N ILE A 227 -14.09 -1.16 -21.28
CA ILE A 227 -13.99 -1.40 -22.73
C ILE A 227 -14.68 -0.27 -23.51
N ALA A 228 -15.85 0.18 -23.05
CA ALA A 228 -16.57 1.28 -23.69
C ALA A 228 -15.76 2.57 -23.61
N GLU A 229 -15.22 2.90 -22.44
CA GLU A 229 -14.39 4.08 -22.21
C GLU A 229 -13.14 4.08 -23.10
N VAL A 230 -12.36 2.99 -23.10
CA VAL A 230 -11.16 2.86 -23.94
C VAL A 230 -11.52 3.01 -25.42
N LYS A 231 -12.64 2.42 -25.87
CA LYS A 231 -13.10 2.57 -27.26
C LYS A 231 -13.46 4.02 -27.59
N ILE A 232 -14.15 4.72 -26.69
CA ILE A 232 -14.52 6.13 -26.89
C ILE A 232 -13.25 6.96 -26.98
N ILE A 233 -12.34 6.84 -26.01
CA ILE A 233 -11.07 7.59 -25.98
C ILE A 233 -10.28 7.36 -27.27
N LEU A 234 -10.07 6.10 -27.68
CA LEU A 234 -9.33 5.79 -28.92
C LEU A 234 -10.05 6.32 -30.17
N THR A 235 -11.38 6.28 -30.20
CA THR A 235 -12.16 6.84 -31.32
C THR A 235 -11.99 8.36 -31.40
N GLN A 236 -12.01 9.07 -30.27
CA GLN A 236 -11.81 10.52 -30.24
C GLN A 236 -10.37 10.90 -30.59
N ILE A 237 -9.37 10.17 -30.08
CA ILE A 237 -7.95 10.36 -30.45
C ILE A 237 -7.78 10.19 -31.97
N LYS A 238 -8.45 9.21 -32.58
CA LYS A 238 -8.37 8.96 -34.03
C LYS A 238 -9.06 10.06 -34.86
N LYS A 239 -10.16 10.64 -34.37
CA LYS A 239 -10.84 11.76 -35.06
C LYS A 239 -9.96 13.01 -35.13
N GLY A 240 -9.01 13.17 -34.21
CA GLY A 240 -8.09 14.31 -34.21
C GLY A 240 -8.80 15.66 -34.13
N PHE A 241 -8.12 16.73 -34.54
CA PHE A 241 -8.69 18.08 -34.57
C PHE A 241 -9.53 18.37 -35.81
N ASP A 242 -9.65 17.41 -36.75
CA ASP A 242 -10.36 17.61 -38.03
C ASP A 242 -11.85 17.90 -37.82
N ALA A 243 -12.45 17.36 -36.75
CA ALA A 243 -13.85 17.61 -36.39
C ALA A 243 -14.15 19.04 -35.90
N HIS A 244 -13.13 19.82 -35.52
CA HIS A 244 -13.30 21.20 -35.05
C HIS A 244 -13.00 22.28 -36.11
N ALA A 245 -12.42 21.91 -37.25
CA ALA A 245 -12.09 22.85 -38.32
C ALA A 245 -13.29 23.32 -39.15
N GLU A 246 -14.41 22.57 -39.16
CA GLU A 246 -15.60 22.92 -39.95
C GLU A 246 -16.46 24.06 -39.36
N HIS A 247 -16.20 24.50 -38.11
CA HIS A 247 -17.00 25.54 -37.43
C HIS A 247 -16.35 26.93 -37.34
N THR A 248 -15.25 27.19 -38.05
CA THR A 248 -14.76 28.57 -38.20
C THR A 248 -15.32 29.15 -39.51
N PRO A 249 -16.33 30.04 -39.48
CA PRO A 249 -16.72 30.73 -40.71
C PRO A 249 -15.53 31.59 -41.14
N LEU A 250 -15.15 31.47 -42.40
CA LEU A 250 -14.09 32.26 -43.04
C LEU A 250 -14.42 33.76 -42.89
N MET A 251 -13.88 34.40 -41.86
CA MET A 251 -13.84 35.85 -41.75
C MET A 251 -12.84 36.37 -42.78
N GLY A 252 -13.40 36.83 -43.91
CA GLY A 252 -12.82 37.86 -44.77
C GLY A 252 -11.67 37.41 -45.69
N LYS A 253 -12.00 36.97 -46.90
CA LYS A 253 -11.15 37.28 -48.07
C LYS A 253 -11.16 38.80 -48.23
N GLY A 254 -10.16 39.47 -47.67
CA GLY A 254 -9.84 40.85 -48.01
C GLY A 254 -9.30 40.89 -49.43
N GLU A 255 -10.07 41.51 -50.32
CA GLU A 255 -9.64 41.96 -51.64
C GLU A 255 -8.35 42.80 -51.53
N LYS A 256 -7.36 42.49 -52.38
CA LYS A 256 -6.51 43.45 -53.08
C LYS A 256 -6.13 42.87 -54.43
#